data_AF-A0A947AHB0-F1
#
_entry.id   AF-A0A947AHB0-F1
#
_cell.length_a   1.000
_cell.length_b   1.000
_cell.length_c   1.000
_cell.angle_alpha   90.00
_cell.angle_beta   90.00
_cell.angle_gamma   90.00
#
_symmetry.space_group_name_H-M   'P 1'
#
loop_
_entity.id
_entity.type
_entity.pdbx_description
1 polymer ?
#
loop_
_entity_poly.entity_id
_entity_poly.type
_entity_poly.pdbx_seq_one_letter_code
_entity_poly.pdbx_strand_id
1 'polypeptide(L)'
;MNQPAKALLIATMDTKGQEALFISTCLQQAGISVQIMDAGIKGNSPVPVNFSRTEIAKAGGKTLAEVQSIGHEGEALEIMTKGAVACAQNLYRQSRIQGVIGLGGSMGTTLASAVMRSLPVGVPKVMIST
;
A
#
# COMPACT_ATOMS: atom_id res chain seq x y z
N MET A 1 15.50 21.31 10.67
CA MET A 1 14.04 21.39 10.41
C MET A 1 13.50 19.98 10.45
N ASN A 2 12.57 19.66 11.37
CA ASN A 2 11.95 18.33 11.41
C ASN A 2 11.03 18.19 10.19
N GLN A 3 11.29 17.20 9.35
CA GLN A 3 10.37 16.84 8.26
C GLN A 3 9.05 16.37 8.89
N PRO A 4 7.88 16.78 8.37
CA PRO A 4 6.60 16.29 8.88
C PRO A 4 6.52 14.76 8.74
N ALA A 5 6.05 14.09 9.79
CA ALA A 5 5.90 12.64 9.80
C ALA A 5 5.02 12.18 8.63
N LYS A 6 5.42 11.10 7.96
CA LYS A 6 4.77 10.62 6.74
C LYS A 6 4.46 9.14 6.84
N ALA A 7 3.20 8.76 6.61
CA ALA A 7 2.76 7.38 6.63
C ALA A 7 2.47 6.87 5.21
N LEU A 8 2.76 5.59 4.96
CA LEU A 8 2.27 4.86 3.79
C LEU A 8 0.89 4.30 4.10
N LEU A 9 -0.13 4.67 3.32
CA LEU A 9 -1.46 4.10 3.35
C LEU A 9 -1.60 3.07 2.23
N ILE A 10 -1.88 1.81 2.58
CA ILE A 10 -1.99 0.69 1.64
C ILE A 10 -3.45 0.25 1.56
N ALA A 11 -4.03 0.26 0.36
CA ALA A 11 -5.40 -0.16 0.12
C ALA A 11 -5.59 -0.69 -1.31
N THR A 12 -6.68 -1.41 -1.54
CA THR A 12 -7.21 -1.68 -2.89
C THR A 12 -8.16 -0.56 -3.29
N MET A 13 -7.66 0.45 -4.02
CA MET A 13 -8.35 1.74 -4.13
C MET A 13 -9.65 1.69 -4.93
N ASP A 14 -9.82 0.69 -5.79
CA ASP A 14 -11.04 0.46 -6.57
C ASP A 14 -12.26 0.13 -5.69
N THR A 15 -12.03 -0.50 -4.54
CA THR A 15 -13.08 -0.94 -3.61
C THR A 15 -13.02 -0.25 -2.26
N LYS A 16 -11.85 0.26 -1.87
CA LYS A 16 -11.59 0.87 -0.55
C LYS A 16 -11.17 2.34 -0.63
N GLY A 17 -11.39 2.97 -1.77
CA GLY A 17 -10.98 4.35 -1.99
C GLY A 17 -11.62 5.35 -1.02
N GLN A 18 -12.91 5.19 -0.69
CA GLN A 18 -13.58 6.09 0.27
C GLN A 18 -13.03 5.92 1.69
N GLU A 19 -12.87 4.68 2.15
CA GLU A 19 -12.31 4.39 3.47
C GLU A 19 -10.84 4.81 3.57
N ALA A 20 -10.06 4.63 2.51
CA ALA A 20 -8.68 5.10 2.43
C ALA A 20 -8.59 6.64 2.52
N LEU A 21 -9.47 7.36 1.81
CA LEU A 21 -9.53 8.82 1.87
C LEU A 21 -9.96 9.34 3.25
N PHE A 22 -10.87 8.64 3.92
CA PHE A 22 -11.25 8.95 5.29
C PHE A 22 -10.04 8.84 6.23
N ILE A 23 -9.31 7.71 6.19
CA ILE A 23 -8.08 7.52 6.98
C ILE A 23 -7.04 8.58 6.64
N SER A 24 -6.85 8.88 5.35
CA SER A 24 -5.92 9.92 4.91
C SER A 24 -6.26 11.29 5.51
N THR A 25 -7.54 11.64 5.55
CA THR A 25 -8.02 12.88 6.18
C THR A 25 -7.71 12.90 7.68
N CYS A 26 -7.99 11.81 8.40
CA CYS A 26 -7.69 11.70 9.83
C CYS A 26 -6.19 11.86 10.12
N LEU A 27 -5.33 11.23 9.33
CA LEU A 27 -3.87 11.35 9.47
C LEU A 27 -3.39 12.78 9.20
N GLN A 28 -3.92 13.42 8.15
CA GLN A 28 -3.57 14.80 7.82
C GLN A 28 -4.00 15.78 8.93
N GLN A 29 -5.20 15.58 9.52
CA GLN A 29 -5.66 16.36 10.67
C GLN A 29 -4.77 16.18 11.91
N ALA A 30 -4.14 15.01 12.05
CA ALA A 30 -3.14 14.73 13.09
C ALA A 30 -1.73 15.25 12.74
N GLY A 31 -1.56 15.98 11.64
CA GLY A 31 -0.26 16.51 11.19
C GLY A 31 0.64 15.49 10.49
N ILE A 32 0.09 14.34 10.09
CA ILE A 32 0.81 13.27 9.39
C ILE A 32 0.52 13.35 7.89
N SER A 33 1.56 13.54 7.08
CA SER A 33 1.45 13.45 5.63
C SER A 33 1.22 12.01 5.18
N VAL A 34 0.51 11.80 4.07
CA VAL A 34 0.16 10.45 3.59
C VAL A 34 0.72 10.22 2.20
N GLN A 35 1.32 9.05 1.98
CA GLN A 35 1.55 8.50 0.65
C GLN A 35 0.59 7.34 0.44
N ILE A 36 -0.21 7.39 -0.62
CA ILE A 36 -1.18 6.33 -0.93
C ILE A 36 -0.57 5.34 -1.92
N MET A 37 -0.65 4.06 -1.58
CA MET A 37 -0.25 2.92 -2.40
C MET A 37 -1.49 2.10 -2.77
N ASP A 38 -1.83 2.10 -4.05
CA ASP A 38 -2.92 1.27 -4.59
C ASP A 38 -2.41 -0.13 -4.92
N ALA A 39 -2.67 -1.06 -4.02
CA ALA A 39 -2.26 -2.46 -4.13
C ALA A 39 -3.33 -3.36 -4.80
N GLY A 40 -4.36 -2.76 -5.40
CA GLY A 40 -5.39 -3.48 -6.16
C GLY A 40 -4.94 -3.88 -7.56
N ILE A 41 -5.64 -4.85 -8.15
CA ILE A 41 -5.41 -5.31 -9.54
C ILE A 41 -6.62 -5.08 -10.45
N LYS A 42 -7.78 -4.67 -9.90
CA LYS A 42 -9.05 -4.46 -10.63
C LYS A 42 -9.54 -3.02 -10.48
N GLY A 43 -10.46 -2.62 -11.36
CA GLY A 43 -11.07 -1.28 -11.33
C GLY A 43 -10.07 -0.14 -11.47
N ASN A 44 -10.46 1.06 -11.02
CA ASN A 44 -9.63 2.26 -11.03
C ASN A 44 -9.65 2.91 -9.64
N SER A 45 -8.54 3.55 -9.26
CA SER A 45 -8.53 4.41 -8.08
C SER A 45 -9.42 5.65 -8.31
N PRO A 46 -10.25 6.06 -7.34
CA PRO A 46 -11.10 7.26 -7.47
C PRO A 46 -10.31 8.56 -7.43
N VAL A 47 -9.04 8.51 -6.99
CA VAL A 47 -8.13 9.65 -6.90
C VAL A 47 -6.73 9.27 -7.41
N PRO A 48 -5.90 10.25 -7.79
CA PRO A 48 -4.47 10.03 -8.01
C PRO A 48 -3.82 9.45 -6.74
N VAL A 49 -2.93 8.47 -6.93
CA VAL A 49 -2.16 7.84 -5.85
C VAL A 49 -0.67 8.11 -6.03
N ASN A 50 0.10 7.99 -4.95
CA ASN A 50 1.55 8.20 -5.01
C ASN A 50 2.30 6.99 -5.56
N PHE A 51 1.73 5.79 -5.37
CA PHE A 51 2.25 4.52 -5.88
C PHE A 51 1.13 3.76 -6.54
N SER A 52 1.20 3.68 -7.87
CA SER A 52 0.22 2.99 -8.68
C SER A 52 0.43 1.48 -8.65
N ARG A 53 -0.66 0.73 -8.84
CA ARG A 53 -0.66 -0.71 -9.10
C ARG A 53 0.30 -1.14 -10.21
N THR A 54 0.54 -0.29 -11.22
CA THR A 54 1.48 -0.57 -12.31
C THR A 54 2.92 -0.55 -11.82
N GLU A 55 3.28 0.44 -10.99
CA GLU A 55 4.60 0.50 -10.36
C GLU A 55 4.81 -0.68 -9.42
N ILE A 56 3.77 -1.07 -8.67
CA ILE A 56 3.80 -2.23 -7.77
C ILE A 56 4.01 -3.52 -8.56
N ALA A 57 3.20 -3.78 -9.59
CA ALA A 57 3.36 -4.96 -10.44
C ALA A 57 4.78 -5.05 -11.01
N LYS A 58 5.29 -3.91 -11.54
CA LYS A 58 6.64 -3.81 -12.10
C LYS A 58 7.71 -4.15 -11.06
N ALA A 59 7.58 -3.65 -9.84
CA ALA A 59 8.47 -3.99 -8.73
C ALA A 59 8.35 -5.48 -8.31
N GLY A 60 7.18 -6.09 -8.52
CA GLY A 60 6.95 -7.54 -8.36
C GLY A 60 7.56 -8.40 -9.46
N GLY A 61 7.99 -7.78 -10.57
CA GLY A 61 8.62 -8.45 -11.71
C GLY A 61 7.68 -8.78 -12.87
N LYS A 62 6.48 -8.19 -12.90
CA LYS A 62 5.52 -8.34 -14.02
C LYS A 62 4.90 -7.01 -14.41
N THR A 63 4.28 -6.94 -15.58
CA THR A 63 3.37 -5.84 -15.92
C THR A 63 2.03 -6.03 -15.22
N LEU A 64 1.27 -4.94 -15.06
CA LEU A 64 -0.09 -5.03 -14.50
C LEU A 64 -0.98 -5.95 -15.34
N ALA A 65 -0.86 -5.90 -16.66
CA ALA A 65 -1.64 -6.74 -17.57
C ALA A 65 -1.35 -8.24 -17.36
N GLU A 66 -0.07 -8.62 -17.18
CA GLU A 66 0.30 -10.00 -16.86
C GLU A 66 -0.20 -10.43 -15.48
N VAL A 67 -0.26 -9.53 -14.48
CA VAL A 67 -0.85 -9.87 -13.18
C VAL A 67 -2.36 -10.07 -13.31
N GLN A 68 -3.04 -9.24 -14.11
CA GLN A 68 -4.48 -9.32 -14.34
C GLN A 68 -4.90 -10.55 -15.14
N SER A 69 -4.00 -11.14 -15.94
CA SER A 69 -4.28 -12.37 -16.69
C SER A 69 -4.09 -13.66 -15.87
N ILE A 70 -3.59 -13.56 -14.63
CA ILE A 70 -3.45 -14.71 -13.74
C ILE A 70 -4.82 -15.13 -13.22
N GLY A 71 -5.24 -16.35 -13.54
CA GLY A 71 -6.53 -16.89 -13.10
C GLY A 71 -6.59 -17.25 -11.61
N HIS A 72 -5.43 -17.42 -10.96
CA HIS A 72 -5.35 -17.78 -9.54
C HIS A 72 -5.09 -16.55 -8.67
N GLU A 73 -6.08 -16.12 -7.89
CA GLU A 73 -6.01 -14.87 -7.10
C GLU A 73 -4.81 -14.83 -6.13
N GLY A 74 -4.44 -15.98 -5.56
CA GLY A 74 -3.28 -16.07 -4.66
C GLY A 74 -1.94 -15.81 -5.36
N GLU A 75 -1.79 -16.20 -6.62
CA GLU A 75 -0.54 -15.97 -7.37
C GLU A 75 -0.44 -14.51 -7.79
N ALA A 76 -1.55 -13.90 -8.23
CA ALA A 76 -1.62 -12.47 -8.48
C ALA A 76 -1.30 -11.66 -7.21
N LEU A 77 -1.85 -12.08 -6.06
CA LEU A 77 -1.58 -11.48 -4.76
C LEU A 77 -0.10 -11.56 -4.39
N GLU A 78 0.56 -12.70 -4.60
CA GLU A 78 1.97 -12.89 -4.27
C GLU A 78 2.86 -11.89 -5.02
N ILE A 79 2.60 -11.70 -6.31
CA ILE A 79 3.37 -10.76 -7.15
C ILE A 79 3.15 -9.32 -6.69
N MET A 80 1.90 -8.92 -6.45
CA MET A 80 1.58 -7.59 -5.95
C MET A 80 2.16 -7.36 -4.56
N THR A 81 2.15 -8.38 -3.69
CA THR A 81 2.74 -8.32 -2.36
C THR A 81 4.24 -8.12 -2.42
N LYS A 82 4.95 -8.89 -3.27
CA LYS A 82 6.38 -8.72 -3.51
C LYS A 82 6.72 -7.31 -3.99
N GLY A 83 5.94 -6.79 -4.94
CA GLY A 83 6.08 -5.43 -5.44
C GLY A 83 5.86 -4.37 -4.36
N ALA A 84 4.78 -4.50 -3.58
CA ALA A 84 4.43 -3.56 -2.54
C ALA A 84 5.49 -3.51 -1.42
N VAL A 85 6.04 -4.69 -1.05
CA VAL A 85 7.17 -4.81 -0.11
C VAL A 85 8.39 -4.06 -0.63
N ALA A 86 8.78 -4.29 -1.89
CA ALA A 86 9.94 -3.63 -2.48
C ALA A 86 9.77 -2.10 -2.53
N CYS A 87 8.59 -1.62 -2.92
CA CYS A 87 8.26 -0.20 -2.93
C CYS A 87 8.33 0.42 -1.53
N ALA A 88 7.71 -0.22 -0.53
CA ALA A 88 7.69 0.27 0.85
C ALA A 88 9.08 0.29 1.50
N GLN A 89 9.89 -0.75 1.28
CA GLN A 89 11.28 -0.77 1.76
C GLN A 89 12.12 0.32 1.10
N ASN A 90 11.92 0.58 -0.20
CA ASN A 90 12.61 1.67 -0.89
C ASN A 90 12.20 3.04 -0.31
N LEU A 91 10.91 3.27 -0.09
CA LEU A 91 10.39 4.48 0.54
C LEU A 91 10.98 4.70 1.93
N TYR A 92 11.03 3.64 2.74
CA TYR A 92 11.59 3.70 4.09
C TYR A 92 13.08 4.02 4.06
N ARG A 93 13.88 3.35 3.21
CA ARG A 93 15.32 3.62 3.06
C ARG A 93 15.62 5.06 2.61
N GLN A 94 14.72 5.66 1.85
CA GLN A 94 14.82 7.05 1.41
C GLN A 94 14.28 8.05 2.44
N SER A 95 13.93 7.59 3.66
CA SER A 95 13.28 8.41 4.69
C SER A 95 11.99 9.10 4.21
N ARG A 96 11.34 8.54 3.18
CA ARG A 96 10.09 9.09 2.61
C ARG A 96 8.86 8.63 3.37
N ILE A 97 8.97 7.63 4.24
CA ILE A 97 7.91 7.21 5.16
C ILE A 97 8.53 6.84 6.51
N GLN A 98 7.75 7.01 7.58
CA GLN A 98 8.13 6.67 8.95
C GLN A 98 7.13 5.71 9.61
N GLY A 99 6.00 5.41 8.96
CA GLY A 99 4.99 4.46 9.44
C GLY A 99 4.15 3.91 8.30
N VAL A 100 3.38 2.86 8.58
CA VAL A 100 2.47 2.22 7.62
C VAL A 100 1.11 1.99 8.25
N ILE A 101 0.06 2.27 7.48
CA ILE A 101 -1.31 1.90 7.82
C ILE A 101 -1.94 1.17 6.62
N GLY A 102 -2.71 0.12 6.90
CA GLY A 102 -3.44 -0.63 5.88
C GLY A 102 -4.87 -0.88 6.28
N LEU A 103 -5.73 -1.08 5.28
CA LEU A 103 -7.13 -1.50 5.45
C LEU A 103 -7.52 -2.56 4.42
N GLY A 104 -8.32 -3.54 4.82
CA GLY A 104 -8.86 -4.54 3.91
C GLY A 104 -9.49 -5.73 4.60
N GLY A 105 -10.12 -6.60 3.80
CA GLY A 105 -10.47 -7.96 4.21
C GLY A 105 -9.28 -8.90 4.02
N SER A 106 -9.53 -10.21 3.95
CA SER A 106 -8.49 -11.27 3.87
C SER A 106 -7.30 -10.96 2.95
N MET A 107 -7.54 -10.65 1.67
CA MET A 107 -6.46 -10.40 0.69
C MET A 107 -5.70 -9.10 0.98
N GLY A 108 -6.42 -8.02 1.32
CA GLY A 108 -5.82 -6.72 1.66
C GLY A 108 -4.98 -6.80 2.93
N THR A 109 -5.48 -7.50 3.96
CA THR A 109 -4.76 -7.80 5.20
C THR A 109 -3.52 -8.62 4.94
N THR A 110 -3.61 -9.65 4.09
CA THR A 110 -2.47 -10.50 3.72
C THR A 110 -1.36 -9.66 3.09
N LEU A 111 -1.69 -8.85 2.09
CA LEU A 111 -0.72 -7.98 1.40
C LEU A 111 -0.14 -6.93 2.34
N ALA A 112 -0.99 -6.12 2.99
CA ALA A 112 -0.55 -5.02 3.82
C ALA A 112 0.27 -5.50 5.02
N SER A 113 -0.10 -6.62 5.64
CA SER A 113 0.68 -7.20 6.74
C SER A 113 2.04 -7.74 6.30
N ALA A 114 2.18 -8.25 5.08
CA ALA A 114 3.48 -8.62 4.52
C ALA A 114 4.38 -7.39 4.34
N VAL A 115 3.83 -6.28 3.84
CA VAL A 115 4.53 -4.99 3.77
C VAL A 115 4.96 -4.53 5.16
N MET A 116 4.06 -4.57 6.13
CA MET A 116 4.34 -4.21 7.52
C MET A 116 5.50 -5.04 8.11
N ARG A 117 5.48 -6.37 7.95
CA ARG A 117 6.54 -7.26 8.45
C ARG A 117 7.90 -7.03 7.78
N SER A 118 7.91 -6.47 6.57
CA SER A 118 9.16 -6.18 5.84
C SER A 118 9.94 -4.98 6.37
N LEU A 119 9.33 -4.17 7.25
CA LEU A 119 9.93 -2.97 7.84
C LEU A 119 10.46 -3.25 9.25
N PRO A 120 11.53 -2.53 9.70
CA PRO A 120 12.14 -2.79 10.99
C PRO A 120 11.19 -2.73 12.18
N VAL A 121 11.50 -3.49 13.24
CA VAL A 121 10.87 -3.34 14.56
C VAL A 121 11.05 -1.89 15.03
N GLY A 122 10.01 -1.32 15.64
CA GLY A 122 9.97 0.10 16.05
C GLY A 122 9.26 1.03 15.07
N VAL A 123 9.18 0.68 13.77
CA VAL A 123 8.34 1.42 12.82
C VAL A 123 6.86 1.24 13.20
N PRO A 124 6.06 2.31 13.39
CA PRO A 124 4.61 2.20 13.63
C PRO A 124 3.89 1.54 12.46
N LYS A 125 3.08 0.51 12.76
CA LYS A 125 2.36 -0.32 11.79
C LYS A 125 0.96 -0.60 12.31
N VAL A 126 -0.08 -0.21 11.55
CA VAL A 126 -1.49 -0.40 11.95
C VAL A 126 -2.27 -1.07 10.84
N MET A 127 -3.04 -2.11 11.15
CA MET A 127 -3.90 -2.81 10.21
C MET A 127 -5.36 -2.75 10.66
N ILE A 128 -6.24 -2.29 9.78
CA ILE A 128 -7.69 -2.37 9.95
C ILE A 128 -8.19 -3.57 9.15
N SER A 129 -8.41 -4.70 9.82
CA SER A 129 -8.88 -5.96 9.22
C SER A 129 -10.28 -6.33 9.72
N THR A 130 -11.07 -6.97 8.86
CA THR A 130 -12.22 -7.79 9.25
C THR A 130 -11.80 -9.19 9.64
#